data_AF-A0A836H362-F1
#
_entry.id   AF-A0A836H362-F1
#
_cell.length_a   1.000
_cell.length_b   1.000
_cell.length_c   1.000
_cell.angle_alpha   90.00
_cell.angle_beta   90.00
_cell.angle_gamma   90.00
#
_symmetry.space_group_name_H-M   'P 1'
#
loop_
_entity.id
_entity.type
_entity.pdbx_description
1 polymer ?
#
loop_
_entity_poly.entity_id
_entity_poly.type
_entity_poly.pdbx_seq_one_letter_code
_entity_poly.pdbx_strand_id
1 'polypeptide(L)'
;MRHRRPSSSAANAPDGAAAPTHLRPSSSSSPPPSLPLPAHNEVLFAEQRASDPSDAEMCDAYAMRLLNQAKDEERCSGPYWRVRCSRSILVGLLIWATIGLVVYMKLDGTDFGSEVGPATSDADTNLSLLPGGCRGELCRQDGGDGPFGAVLGAHNGVTAYSNCHSVTCISFLEHKIPIPLRPGAWTALRTPHAKTRLMKTGMKWQCVEYARRYWMLRGTPAPATFGSVHGAADIWGALDFVTLLDSATKLPLLKFRNGAKVGDGGSRPRVGDLIIYPRDNNRSLPFGHVAVVVGVEMPSKLDAGDAYRDAVTSASASQSRRRHGLVYIAEQNWDSSPWPDPYRNYSRSLPLEVRESADGRPLQYTIQDSFCGIQGWVRYDDVP
;
A
#
# COMPACT_ATOMS: atom_id res chain seq x y z
N MET A 1 0.82 0.61 -63.69
CA MET A 1 1.52 1.48 -64.66
C MET A 1 2.68 2.17 -63.96
N ARG A 2 3.90 2.05 -64.53
CA ARG A 2 5.20 2.67 -64.16
C ARG A 2 5.74 2.30 -62.74
N HIS A 3 6.69 1.39 -62.51
CA HIS A 3 8.08 1.15 -63.00
C HIS A 3 9.12 2.25 -62.72
N ARG A 4 10.12 1.86 -61.89
CA ARG A 4 11.59 2.15 -61.85
C ARG A 4 12.03 2.51 -60.43
N ARG A 5 12.64 1.61 -59.65
CA ARG A 5 14.04 1.09 -59.60
C ARG A 5 15.15 2.13 -59.33
N PRO A 6 16.17 1.76 -58.52
CA PRO A 6 17.22 2.62 -57.93
C PRO A 6 18.56 2.53 -58.67
N SER A 7 19.57 3.33 -58.27
CA SER A 7 21.01 2.94 -58.19
C SER A 7 21.97 4.12 -57.91
N SER A 8 22.93 3.86 -57.00
CA SER A 8 24.39 4.19 -57.01
C SER A 8 24.87 5.62 -57.35
N SER A 9 25.93 6.18 -56.77
CA SER A 9 27.29 5.64 -56.55
C SER A 9 28.17 6.69 -55.83
N ALA A 10 29.17 6.22 -55.05
CA ALA A 10 30.57 6.69 -54.96
C ALA A 10 30.88 8.18 -54.70
N ALA A 11 32.01 8.60 -54.16
CA ALA A 11 33.11 8.11 -53.31
C ALA A 11 33.96 9.38 -53.08
N ASN A 12 34.63 9.52 -51.93
CA ASN A 12 35.98 10.09 -51.77
C ASN A 12 36.29 10.40 -50.30
N ALA A 13 37.26 9.68 -49.76
CA ALA A 13 38.17 10.13 -48.69
C ALA A 13 39.30 10.98 -49.34
N PRO A 14 40.21 11.69 -48.63
CA PRO A 14 41.09 11.10 -47.60
C PRO A 14 41.51 12.03 -46.41
N ASP A 15 42.18 11.37 -45.46
CA ASP A 15 43.28 11.79 -44.56
C ASP A 15 43.22 13.03 -43.67
N GLY A 16 43.59 12.80 -42.40
CA GLY A 16 43.94 13.85 -41.44
C GLY A 16 44.18 13.32 -40.02
N ALA A 17 45.30 12.63 -39.81
CA ALA A 17 45.80 12.25 -38.49
C ALA A 17 46.38 13.46 -37.74
N ALA A 18 46.06 13.62 -36.45
CA ALA A 18 46.81 14.46 -35.54
C ALA A 18 46.84 13.83 -34.13
N ALA A 19 48.06 13.60 -33.67
CA ALA A 19 48.44 13.00 -32.40
C ALA A 19 48.27 13.97 -31.20
N PRO A 20 48.29 13.47 -29.95
CA PRO A 20 48.10 14.26 -28.76
C PRO A 20 49.42 14.83 -28.24
N THR A 21 49.38 16.01 -27.63
CA THR A 21 50.51 16.56 -26.87
C THR A 21 49.94 17.30 -25.68
N HIS A 22 50.19 16.82 -24.46
CA HIS A 22 50.39 17.66 -23.28
C HIS A 22 50.97 16.81 -22.14
N LEU A 23 52.30 16.86 -22.02
CA LEU A 23 53.04 16.56 -20.80
C LEU A 23 53.42 17.89 -20.16
N ARG A 24 53.08 18.11 -18.88
CA ARG A 24 54.09 18.34 -17.83
C ARG A 24 53.47 18.44 -16.42
N PRO A 25 54.25 18.11 -15.38
CA PRO A 25 53.81 17.97 -14.01
C PRO A 25 54.20 19.17 -13.13
N SER A 26 53.48 19.36 -12.02
CA SER A 26 53.85 20.23 -10.90
C SER A 26 53.25 19.60 -9.64
N SER A 27 54.08 18.90 -8.87
CA SER A 27 54.80 19.41 -7.70
C SER A 27 53.92 19.45 -6.44
N SER A 28 54.11 18.41 -5.63
CA SER A 28 53.72 18.28 -4.24
C SER A 28 54.26 19.43 -3.38
N SER A 29 53.39 20.08 -2.62
CA SER A 29 53.75 20.93 -1.50
C SER A 29 53.11 20.41 -0.22
N SER A 30 53.98 20.09 0.74
CA SER A 30 53.69 19.69 2.11
C SER A 30 52.95 20.80 2.88
N PRO A 31 52.16 20.47 3.91
CA PRO A 31 51.57 21.45 4.80
C PRO A 31 52.58 21.95 5.86
N PRO A 32 52.52 23.24 6.28
CA PRO A 32 53.35 23.80 7.33
C PRO A 32 52.82 23.51 8.75
N PRO A 33 53.66 23.71 9.79
CA PRO A 33 53.36 23.30 11.16
C PRO A 33 52.42 24.27 11.88
N SER A 34 51.61 23.71 12.76
CA SER A 34 50.73 24.37 13.72
C SER A 34 51.51 25.11 14.82
N LEU A 35 51.19 26.38 15.03
CA LEU A 35 51.58 27.18 16.21
C LEU A 35 50.37 27.39 17.14
N PRO A 36 50.62 27.58 18.45
CA PRO A 36 49.60 27.53 19.49
C PRO A 36 48.95 28.89 19.75
N LEU A 37 47.69 28.89 20.19
CA LEU A 37 46.99 30.05 20.75
C LEU A 37 46.46 29.72 22.16
N PRO A 38 46.19 30.74 22.99
CA PRO A 38 46.52 30.74 24.40
C PRO A 38 45.33 30.42 25.29
N ALA A 39 45.65 30.04 26.52
CA ALA A 39 44.74 29.90 27.64
C ALA A 39 44.06 31.24 27.97
N HIS A 40 42.73 31.20 28.12
CA HIS A 40 41.96 32.17 28.89
C HIS A 40 40.92 31.46 29.76
N ASN A 41 40.86 31.99 30.99
CA ASN A 41 40.16 31.59 32.20
C ASN A 41 38.68 31.19 32.12
N GLU A 42 38.36 30.28 33.05
CA GLU A 42 37.19 30.20 33.96
C GLU A 42 36.07 31.25 33.79
N VAL A 43 34.81 30.80 33.81
CA VAL A 43 33.80 31.15 34.84
C VAL A 43 32.56 30.23 34.68
N LEU A 44 32.23 29.54 35.79
CA LEU A 44 30.94 29.02 36.25
C LEU A 44 29.72 29.08 35.30
N PHE A 45 29.28 27.92 34.82
CA PHE A 45 27.86 27.56 34.76
C PHE A 45 27.70 26.07 35.09
N ALA A 46 27.27 25.79 36.32
CA ALA A 46 26.75 24.49 36.70
C ALA A 46 25.37 24.33 36.05
N GLU A 47 25.35 23.97 34.77
CA GLU A 47 24.13 23.55 34.09
C GLU A 47 23.76 22.15 34.56
N GLN A 48 22.58 22.09 35.17
CA GLN A 48 21.85 20.92 35.57
C GLN A 48 21.52 20.11 34.31
N ARG A 49 22.45 19.22 33.90
CA ARG A 49 22.14 18.14 32.96
C ARG A 49 21.08 17.25 33.61
N ALA A 50 19.82 17.50 33.29
CA ALA A 50 18.82 16.45 33.37
C ALA A 50 19.32 15.34 32.44
N SER A 51 19.67 14.20 33.04
CA SER A 51 20.00 12.99 32.30
C SER A 51 18.82 12.67 31.40
N ASP A 52 19.04 12.65 30.09
CA ASP A 52 18.04 12.14 29.15
C ASP A 52 17.63 10.73 29.64
N PRO A 53 16.33 10.48 29.82
CA PRO A 53 15.88 9.20 30.31
C PRO A 53 16.34 8.13 29.32
N SER A 54 17.00 7.09 29.83
CA SER A 54 17.50 6.02 28.97
C SER A 54 16.33 5.40 28.19
N ASP A 55 16.58 4.84 27.01
CA ASP A 55 15.55 4.19 26.20
C ASP A 55 14.73 3.14 26.99
N ALA A 56 15.34 2.54 28.03
CA ALA A 56 14.67 1.66 28.98
C ALA A 56 13.60 2.36 29.84
N GLU A 57 13.87 3.58 30.33
CA GLU A 57 12.90 4.36 31.11
C GLU A 57 11.71 4.81 30.23
N MET A 58 11.97 5.06 28.96
CA MET A 58 10.92 5.38 27.98
C MET A 58 10.02 4.18 27.70
N CYS A 59 10.61 2.98 27.60
CA CYS A 59 9.88 1.72 27.44
C CYS A 59 9.05 1.38 28.69
N ASP A 60 9.61 1.57 29.89
CA ASP A 60 8.90 1.33 31.15
C ASP A 60 7.74 2.30 31.35
N ALA A 61 7.92 3.59 31.02
CA ALA A 61 6.85 4.57 31.05
C ALA A 61 5.71 4.22 30.08
N TYR A 62 6.05 3.71 28.88
CA TYR A 62 5.08 3.26 27.90
C TYR A 62 4.32 2.01 28.35
N ALA A 63 5.03 1.02 28.90
CA ALA A 63 4.43 -0.20 29.44
C ALA A 63 3.46 0.10 30.60
N MET A 64 3.84 1.00 31.51
CA MET A 64 2.98 1.43 32.62
C MET A 64 1.73 2.19 32.14
N ARG A 65 1.83 2.97 31.06
CA ARG A 65 0.68 3.64 30.44
C ARG A 65 -0.32 2.64 29.86
N LEU A 66 0.16 1.62 29.15
CA LEU A 66 -0.68 0.56 28.59
C LEU A 66 -1.39 -0.25 29.70
N LEU A 67 -0.68 -0.57 30.78
CA LEU A 67 -1.26 -1.28 31.93
C LEU A 67 -2.39 -0.47 32.59
N ASN A 68 -2.22 0.84 32.72
CA ASN A 68 -3.25 1.71 33.29
C ASN A 68 -4.47 1.84 32.37
N GLN A 69 -4.27 1.94 31.05
CA GLN A 69 -5.38 1.92 30.09
C GLN A 69 -6.18 0.62 30.15
N ALA A 70 -5.50 -0.53 30.26
CA ALA A 70 -6.17 -1.83 30.40
C ALA A 70 -7.01 -1.91 31.70
N LYS A 71 -6.49 -1.38 32.82
CA LYS A 71 -7.24 -1.31 34.09
C LYS A 71 -8.42 -0.34 34.03
N ASP A 72 -8.30 0.76 33.30
CA ASP A 72 -9.39 1.71 33.11
C ASP A 72 -10.49 1.15 32.20
N GLU A 73 -10.13 0.36 31.18
CA GLU A 73 -11.09 -0.40 30.37
C GLU A 73 -11.82 -1.47 31.19
N GLU A 74 -11.12 -2.17 32.07
CA GLU A 74 -11.71 -3.15 33.00
C GLU A 74 -12.64 -2.48 34.03
N ARG A 75 -12.34 -1.25 34.43
CA ARG A 75 -13.18 -0.45 35.34
C ARG A 75 -14.39 0.17 34.63
N CYS A 76 -14.28 0.47 33.33
CA CYS A 76 -15.37 1.02 32.50
C CYS A 76 -16.29 -0.06 31.91
N SER A 77 -15.86 -1.31 31.86
CA SER A 77 -16.71 -2.46 31.51
C SER A 77 -17.57 -2.86 32.71
N GLY A 78 -18.62 -2.09 32.94
CA GLY A 78 -19.62 -2.36 33.96
C GLY A 78 -20.26 -3.75 33.83
N PRO A 79 -20.86 -4.28 34.92
CA PRO A 79 -21.26 -5.69 35.04
C PRO A 79 -22.56 -5.98 34.27
N TYR A 80 -22.48 -6.12 32.95
CA TYR A 80 -23.62 -6.47 32.10
C TYR A 80 -23.86 -7.98 31.95
N TRP A 81 -23.04 -8.84 32.56
CA TRP A 81 -23.23 -10.29 32.53
C TRP A 81 -23.92 -10.82 33.79
N ARG A 82 -25.12 -10.33 34.09
CA ARG A 82 -26.11 -11.18 34.78
C ARG A 82 -27.04 -11.77 33.73
N VAL A 83 -26.55 -12.78 33.02
CA VAL A 83 -27.41 -13.66 32.22
C VAL A 83 -28.31 -14.39 33.22
N ARG A 84 -29.55 -13.90 33.36
CA ARG A 84 -30.62 -14.73 33.89
C ARG A 84 -30.77 -15.87 32.89
N CYS A 85 -30.25 -17.05 33.21
CA CYS A 85 -30.52 -18.28 32.49
C CYS A 85 -32.04 -18.49 32.51
N SER A 86 -32.74 -17.96 31.52
CA SER A 86 -34.13 -18.30 31.30
C SER A 86 -34.15 -19.76 30.88
N ARG A 87 -35.14 -20.52 31.36
CA ARG A 87 -35.31 -21.93 30.98
C ARG A 87 -35.35 -22.13 29.46
N SER A 88 -35.71 -21.09 28.70
CA SER A 88 -35.71 -21.06 27.24
C SER A 88 -34.32 -21.15 26.60
N ILE A 89 -33.27 -20.59 27.21
CA ILE A 89 -31.89 -20.66 26.67
C ILE A 89 -31.35 -22.09 26.81
N LEU A 90 -31.60 -22.75 27.95
CA LEU A 90 -31.19 -24.14 28.15
C LEU A 90 -31.89 -25.09 27.18
N VAL A 91 -33.18 -24.88 26.90
CA VAL A 91 -33.92 -25.64 25.88
C VAL A 91 -33.32 -25.40 24.49
N GLY A 92 -32.98 -24.16 24.15
CA GLY A 92 -32.31 -23.84 22.89
C GLY A 92 -30.97 -24.56 22.73
N LEU A 93 -30.13 -24.55 23.77
CA LEU A 93 -28.83 -25.25 23.76
C LEU A 93 -28.98 -26.77 23.65
N LEU A 94 -29.98 -27.37 24.31
CA LEU A 94 -30.27 -28.80 24.18
C LEU A 94 -30.71 -29.17 22.76
N ILE A 95 -31.56 -28.35 22.13
CA ILE A 95 -31.96 -28.57 20.74
C ILE A 95 -30.73 -28.53 19.82
N TRP A 96 -29.87 -27.52 19.96
CA TRP A 96 -28.65 -27.42 19.15
C TRP A 96 -27.68 -28.58 19.39
N ALA A 97 -27.51 -29.03 20.64
CA ALA A 97 -26.68 -30.19 20.96
C ALA A 97 -27.23 -31.49 20.33
N THR A 98 -28.55 -31.69 20.35
CA THR A 98 -29.17 -32.86 19.70
C THR A 98 -29.05 -32.83 18.18
N ILE A 99 -29.20 -31.66 17.55
CA ILE A 99 -28.97 -31.50 16.11
C ILE A 99 -27.51 -31.81 15.76
N GLY A 100 -26.56 -31.28 16.54
CA GLY A 100 -25.13 -31.56 16.38
C GLY A 100 -24.81 -33.05 16.50
N LEU A 101 -25.39 -33.75 17.49
CA LEU A 101 -25.21 -35.19 17.69
C LEU A 101 -25.77 -36.00 16.51
N VAL A 102 -26.96 -35.66 16.00
CA VAL A 102 -27.55 -36.35 14.84
C VAL A 102 -26.71 -36.15 13.59
N VAL A 103 -26.20 -34.93 13.35
CA VAL A 103 -25.28 -34.67 12.24
C VAL A 103 -23.98 -35.45 12.39
N TYR A 104 -23.41 -35.48 13.60
CA TYR A 104 -22.18 -36.23 13.89
C TYR A 104 -22.36 -37.73 13.63
N MET A 105 -23.44 -38.34 14.14
CA MET A 105 -23.70 -39.76 13.91
C MET A 105 -24.00 -40.10 12.44
N LYS A 106 -24.52 -39.14 11.67
CA LYS A 106 -24.75 -39.32 10.23
C LYS A 106 -23.45 -39.19 9.42
N LEU A 107 -22.44 -38.49 9.93
CA LEU A 107 -21.12 -38.37 9.32
C LEU A 107 -20.22 -39.56 9.69
N ASP A 108 -20.34 -40.11 10.91
CA ASP A 108 -19.58 -41.30 11.33
C ASP A 108 -20.12 -42.61 10.73
N GLY A 109 -21.37 -42.63 10.24
CA GLY A 109 -22.01 -43.82 9.66
C GLY A 109 -21.63 -44.12 8.19
N THR A 110 -20.77 -43.31 7.56
CA THR A 110 -20.20 -43.66 6.26
C THR A 110 -18.90 -44.42 6.46
N ASP A 111 -19.00 -45.74 6.44
CA ASP A 111 -17.88 -46.67 6.27
C ASP A 111 -17.04 -46.23 5.04
N PHE A 112 -15.91 -45.58 5.31
CA PHE A 112 -14.85 -45.39 4.34
C PHE A 112 -14.17 -46.74 4.12
N GLY A 113 -14.55 -47.41 3.04
CA GLY A 113 -13.69 -48.40 2.42
C GLY A 113 -12.33 -47.78 2.14
N SER A 114 -11.29 -48.38 2.73
CA SER A 114 -9.89 -48.10 2.47
C SER A 114 -9.58 -48.17 0.98
N GLU A 115 -9.47 -47.01 0.36
CA GLU A 115 -8.62 -46.80 -0.81
C GLU A 115 -7.80 -45.52 -0.56
N VAL A 116 -6.70 -45.69 0.17
CA VAL A 116 -5.68 -44.67 0.37
C VAL A 116 -4.91 -44.53 -0.94
N GLY A 117 -5.50 -43.84 -1.90
CA GLY A 117 -4.77 -43.10 -2.92
C GLY A 117 -4.37 -41.74 -2.32
N PRO A 118 -3.12 -41.26 -2.48
CA PRO A 118 -2.72 -39.98 -1.92
C PRO A 118 -3.54 -38.87 -2.60
N ALA A 119 -4.40 -38.21 -1.82
CA ALA A 119 -5.07 -36.98 -2.23
C ALA A 119 -4.05 -35.83 -2.23
N THR A 120 -3.10 -35.87 -3.17
CA THR A 120 -2.27 -34.75 -3.60
C THR A 120 -2.89 -34.16 -4.86
N SER A 121 -4.05 -33.52 -4.75
CA SER A 121 -4.71 -32.94 -5.94
C SER A 121 -5.46 -31.66 -5.60
N ASP A 122 -4.72 -30.55 -5.59
CA ASP A 122 -5.09 -29.21 -6.10
C ASP A 122 -4.31 -28.09 -5.40
N ALA A 123 -4.03 -28.25 -4.10
CA ALA A 123 -3.21 -27.31 -3.32
C ALA A 123 -1.71 -27.45 -3.67
N ASP A 124 -1.19 -28.68 -3.67
CA ASP A 124 0.21 -28.97 -4.02
C ASP A 124 0.52 -28.71 -5.50
N THR A 125 -0.48 -28.88 -6.38
CA THR A 125 -0.35 -28.64 -7.82
C THR A 125 -0.19 -27.16 -8.16
N ASN A 126 -0.65 -26.24 -7.30
CA ASN A 126 -0.44 -24.80 -7.48
C ASN A 126 0.91 -24.32 -6.91
N LEU A 127 1.40 -24.93 -5.83
CA LEU A 127 2.70 -24.60 -5.23
C LEU A 127 3.87 -25.00 -6.15
N SER A 128 3.73 -26.11 -6.88
CA SER A 128 4.75 -26.54 -7.87
C SER A 128 4.84 -25.62 -9.09
N LEU A 129 3.79 -24.84 -9.40
CA LEU A 129 3.80 -23.83 -10.46
C LEU A 129 4.43 -22.50 -10.02
N LEU A 130 4.70 -22.32 -8.72
CA LEU A 130 5.38 -21.13 -8.24
C LEU A 130 6.87 -21.16 -8.62
N PRO A 131 7.45 -20.01 -9.00
CA PRO A 131 8.90 -19.86 -9.11
C PRO A 131 9.60 -20.27 -7.83
N GLY A 132 10.86 -20.72 -7.93
CA GLY A 132 11.65 -21.18 -6.76
C GLY A 132 11.64 -20.18 -5.60
N GLY A 133 11.86 -18.89 -5.90
CA GLY A 133 11.85 -17.81 -4.91
C GLY A 133 10.51 -17.59 -4.18
N CYS A 134 9.41 -18.15 -4.69
CA CYS A 134 8.09 -18.08 -4.07
C CYS A 134 7.74 -19.29 -3.21
N ARG A 135 8.63 -20.30 -3.10
CA ARG A 135 8.34 -21.55 -2.41
C ARG A 135 8.82 -21.52 -0.95
N GLY A 136 7.87 -21.65 -0.03
CA GLY A 136 8.03 -22.09 1.36
C GLY A 136 9.27 -21.58 2.11
N GLU A 137 10.35 -22.34 2.07
CA GLU A 137 11.56 -22.12 2.86
C GLU A 137 12.35 -20.88 2.43
N LEU A 138 12.40 -20.58 1.13
CA LEU A 138 13.12 -19.41 0.60
C LEU A 138 12.45 -18.10 1.03
N CYS A 139 11.12 -18.12 1.16
CA CYS A 139 10.36 -16.95 1.59
C CYS A 139 10.72 -16.45 2.98
N ARG A 140 10.99 -17.38 3.91
CA ARG A 140 11.39 -17.01 5.28
C ARG A 140 12.86 -16.62 5.38
N GLN A 141 13.70 -17.11 4.47
CA GLN A 141 15.13 -16.81 4.48
C GLN A 141 15.45 -15.41 3.94
N ASP A 142 14.62 -14.88 3.02
CA ASP A 142 14.79 -13.55 2.41
C ASP A 142 14.09 -12.41 3.19
N GLY A 143 13.68 -12.65 4.45
CA GLY A 143 12.99 -11.63 5.26
C GLY A 143 11.47 -11.53 5.04
N GLY A 144 10.85 -12.53 4.40
CA GLY A 144 9.40 -12.64 4.33
C GLY A 144 8.81 -13.26 5.60
N ASP A 145 7.97 -12.50 6.30
CA ASP A 145 7.32 -12.93 7.55
C ASP A 145 6.22 -14.00 7.36
N GLY A 146 5.74 -14.21 6.12
CA GLY A 146 4.68 -15.16 5.81
C GLY A 146 4.86 -15.87 4.46
N PRO A 147 4.46 -17.15 4.34
CA PRO A 147 4.56 -17.89 3.07
C PRO A 147 3.71 -17.24 1.98
N PHE A 148 4.05 -17.49 0.71
CA PHE A 148 3.25 -17.01 -0.42
C PHE A 148 1.78 -17.39 -0.28
N GLY A 149 0.89 -16.40 -0.36
CA GLY A 149 -0.56 -16.57 -0.17
C GLY A 149 -1.05 -16.52 1.28
N ALA A 150 -0.16 -16.32 2.27
CA ALA A 150 -0.60 -16.02 3.63
C ALA A 150 -1.42 -14.73 3.68
N VAL A 151 -2.46 -14.70 4.51
CA VAL A 151 -3.28 -13.50 4.72
C VAL A 151 -2.49 -12.49 5.55
N LEU A 152 -2.35 -11.27 5.04
CA LEU A 152 -1.67 -10.17 5.75
C LEU A 152 -2.67 -9.30 6.52
N GLY A 153 -3.82 -9.05 5.92
CA GLY A 153 -4.86 -8.19 6.46
C GLY A 153 -6.03 -8.07 5.48
N ALA A 154 -7.02 -7.27 5.82
CA ALA A 154 -8.15 -7.02 4.93
C ALA A 154 -8.76 -5.64 5.17
N HIS A 155 -9.05 -4.93 4.08
CA HIS A 155 -9.81 -3.68 4.16
C HIS A 155 -11.15 -3.82 3.43
N ASN A 156 -12.25 -3.50 4.10
CA ASN A 156 -13.60 -3.53 3.53
C ASN A 156 -13.93 -4.88 2.83
N GLY A 157 -13.48 -6.00 3.41
CA GLY A 157 -13.67 -7.33 2.85
C GLY A 157 -12.78 -7.67 1.63
N VAL A 158 -11.75 -6.88 1.35
CA VAL A 158 -10.72 -7.19 0.34
C VAL A 158 -9.44 -7.63 1.06
N THR A 159 -9.14 -8.93 1.00
CA THR A 159 -7.99 -9.53 1.66
C THR A 159 -6.68 -9.23 0.92
N ALA A 160 -5.62 -8.89 1.64
CA ALA A 160 -4.27 -8.81 1.12
C ALA A 160 -3.49 -10.09 1.45
N TYR A 161 -2.67 -10.52 0.50
CA TYR A 161 -1.89 -11.74 0.60
C TYR A 161 -0.39 -11.47 0.45
N SER A 162 0.39 -12.25 1.17
CA SER A 162 1.84 -12.31 1.05
C SER A 162 2.23 -12.75 -0.36
N ASN A 163 3.08 -11.98 -1.02
CA ASN A 163 3.87 -12.47 -2.14
C ASN A 163 5.28 -12.90 -1.70
N CYS A 164 5.48 -13.07 -0.39
CA CYS A 164 6.71 -13.54 0.23
C CYS A 164 7.90 -12.57 0.21
N HIS A 165 7.67 -11.32 -0.21
CA HIS A 165 8.61 -10.19 -0.19
C HIS A 165 10.01 -10.46 -0.77
N SER A 166 10.20 -11.59 -1.46
CA SER A 166 11.46 -11.86 -2.15
C SER A 166 11.47 -11.10 -3.46
N VAL A 167 12.54 -10.33 -3.72
CA VAL A 167 12.84 -9.73 -5.03
C VAL A 167 12.90 -10.77 -6.16
N THR A 168 13.01 -12.06 -5.80
CA THR A 168 13.00 -13.20 -6.72
C THR A 168 11.61 -13.83 -6.89
N CYS A 169 10.61 -13.42 -6.10
CA CYS A 169 9.25 -13.96 -6.15
C CYS A 169 8.29 -13.08 -6.96
N ILE A 170 8.25 -13.32 -8.28
CA ILE A 170 7.20 -12.81 -9.18
C ILE A 170 6.44 -14.02 -9.73
N SER A 171 5.26 -14.30 -9.18
CA SER A 171 4.42 -15.40 -9.65
C SER A 171 3.60 -14.99 -10.88
N PHE A 172 3.66 -15.83 -11.92
CA PHE A 172 2.85 -15.69 -13.13
C PHE A 172 1.44 -16.29 -12.98
N LEU A 173 1.11 -16.80 -11.79
CA LEU A 173 -0.23 -17.32 -11.53
C LEU A 173 -1.24 -16.18 -11.50
N GLU A 174 -2.26 -16.29 -12.32
CA GLU A 174 -3.35 -15.32 -12.34
C GLU A 174 -4.32 -15.53 -11.17
N HIS A 175 -4.73 -14.43 -10.54
CA HIS A 175 -5.89 -14.41 -9.67
C HIS A 175 -7.14 -14.03 -10.47
N LYS A 176 -8.26 -14.69 -10.16
CA LYS A 176 -9.56 -14.47 -10.80
C LYS A 176 -10.63 -14.40 -9.72
N ILE A 177 -11.60 -13.51 -9.90
CA ILE A 177 -12.77 -13.43 -9.02
C ILE A 177 -14.06 -13.61 -9.83
N PRO A 178 -15.09 -14.24 -9.25
CA PRO A 178 -16.41 -14.28 -9.84
C PRO A 178 -17.08 -12.90 -9.71
N ILE A 179 -17.45 -12.31 -10.84
CA ILE A 179 -18.23 -11.08 -10.88
C ILE A 179 -19.67 -11.42 -11.31
N PRO A 180 -20.69 -11.00 -10.55
CA PRO A 180 -22.09 -11.19 -10.92
C PRO A 180 -22.37 -10.68 -12.32
N LEU A 181 -23.08 -11.48 -13.11
CA LEU A 181 -23.58 -11.08 -14.41
C LEU A 181 -24.89 -10.33 -14.24
N ARG A 182 -25.11 -9.31 -15.07
CA ARG A 182 -26.43 -8.70 -15.18
C ARG A 182 -27.43 -9.76 -15.66
N PRO A 183 -28.68 -9.76 -15.14
CA PRO A 183 -29.75 -10.58 -15.70
C PRO A 183 -29.84 -10.37 -17.22
N GLY A 184 -29.79 -11.45 -17.99
CA GLY A 184 -29.82 -11.40 -19.46
C GLY A 184 -28.47 -11.17 -20.16
N ALA A 185 -27.36 -11.11 -19.44
CA ALA A 185 -26.03 -11.02 -20.06
C ALA A 185 -25.68 -12.32 -20.80
N TRP A 186 -25.32 -12.20 -22.09
CA TRP A 186 -24.84 -13.32 -22.90
C TRP A 186 -23.38 -13.62 -22.56
N THR A 187 -23.10 -14.83 -22.06
CA THR A 187 -21.73 -15.33 -21.93
C THR A 187 -21.33 -16.13 -23.17
N ALA A 188 -20.06 -16.00 -23.59
CA ALA A 188 -19.51 -16.76 -24.72
C ALA A 188 -19.48 -18.28 -24.47
N LEU A 189 -19.52 -18.72 -23.21
CA LEU A 189 -19.81 -20.12 -22.87
C LEU A 189 -21.32 -20.36 -22.98
N ARG A 190 -21.72 -21.45 -23.66
CA ARG A 190 -23.10 -21.99 -23.78
C ARG A 190 -23.69 -22.46 -22.43
N THR A 191 -23.49 -21.69 -21.36
CA THR A 191 -24.09 -21.88 -20.04
C THR A 191 -25.16 -20.80 -19.85
N PRO A 192 -26.38 -20.97 -20.40
CA PRO A 192 -27.48 -20.00 -20.29
C PRO A 192 -27.93 -19.70 -18.85
N HIS A 193 -27.33 -20.37 -17.85
CA HIS A 193 -27.58 -20.18 -16.43
C HIS A 193 -26.38 -19.61 -15.65
N ALA A 194 -25.30 -19.19 -16.33
CA ALA A 194 -24.17 -18.58 -15.66
C ALA A 194 -24.61 -17.29 -14.93
N LYS A 195 -24.52 -17.28 -13.60
CA LYS A 195 -24.81 -16.10 -12.77
C LYS A 195 -23.61 -15.20 -12.55
N THR A 196 -22.42 -15.67 -12.92
CA THR A 196 -21.14 -14.97 -12.72
C THR A 196 -20.23 -15.18 -13.92
N ARG A 197 -19.33 -14.22 -14.14
CA ARG A 197 -18.16 -14.37 -15.04
C ARG A 197 -16.89 -14.30 -14.22
N LEU A 198 -15.92 -15.15 -14.53
CA LEU A 198 -14.58 -15.05 -13.93
C LEU A 198 -13.81 -13.91 -14.60
N MET A 199 -13.35 -12.95 -13.81
CA MET A 199 -12.53 -11.84 -14.28
C MET A 199 -11.15 -11.91 -13.63
N LYS A 200 -10.11 -11.74 -14.44
CA LYS A 200 -8.72 -11.70 -14.00
C LYS A 200 -8.46 -10.40 -13.24
N THR A 201 -7.89 -10.50 -12.04
CA THR A 201 -7.50 -9.33 -11.23
C THR A 201 -6.01 -9.02 -11.37
N GLY A 202 -5.17 -9.98 -11.76
CA GLY A 202 -3.74 -9.78 -11.99
C GLY A 202 -2.90 -10.97 -11.54
N MET A 203 -1.58 -10.79 -11.48
CA MET A 203 -0.63 -11.80 -11.00
C MET A 203 -0.67 -11.88 -9.47
N LYS A 204 -0.79 -13.10 -8.92
CA LYS A 204 -0.70 -13.36 -7.48
C LYS A 204 0.72 -13.02 -6.99
N TRP A 205 0.95 -12.32 -5.88
CA TRP A 205 0.07 -11.38 -5.19
C TRP A 205 0.67 -9.98 -5.32
N GLN A 206 0.66 -9.46 -6.55
CA GLN A 206 1.31 -8.21 -6.90
C GLN A 206 0.47 -6.99 -6.48
N CYS A 207 1.11 -5.83 -6.33
CA CYS A 207 0.44 -4.58 -5.95
C CYS A 207 -0.69 -4.20 -6.93
N VAL A 208 -0.44 -4.35 -8.24
CA VAL A 208 -1.44 -4.11 -9.30
C VAL A 208 -2.65 -5.05 -9.18
N GLU A 209 -2.44 -6.30 -8.76
CA GLU A 209 -3.51 -7.27 -8.56
C GLU A 209 -4.45 -6.83 -7.43
N TYR A 210 -3.87 -6.42 -6.29
CA TYR A 210 -4.63 -5.93 -5.14
C TYR A 210 -5.45 -4.68 -5.51
N ALA A 211 -4.80 -3.68 -6.13
CA ALA A 211 -5.45 -2.43 -6.52
C ALA A 211 -6.61 -2.68 -7.50
N ARG A 212 -6.42 -3.53 -8.52
CA ARG A 212 -7.48 -3.88 -9.47
C ARG A 212 -8.61 -4.63 -8.77
N ARG A 213 -8.30 -5.63 -7.94
CA ARG A 213 -9.29 -6.39 -7.18
C ARG A 213 -10.08 -5.49 -6.22
N TYR A 214 -9.44 -4.52 -5.59
CA TYR A 214 -10.10 -3.56 -4.73
C TYR A 214 -11.14 -2.74 -5.48
N TRP A 215 -10.78 -2.11 -6.61
CA TRP A 215 -11.76 -1.37 -7.43
C TRP A 215 -12.87 -2.26 -7.99
N MET A 216 -12.57 -3.52 -8.33
CA MET A 216 -13.58 -4.46 -8.82
C MET A 216 -14.59 -4.88 -7.76
N LEU A 217 -14.23 -4.83 -6.47
CA LEU A 217 -15.09 -5.26 -5.37
C LEU A 217 -15.73 -4.09 -4.60
N ARG A 218 -15.01 -2.96 -4.50
CA ARG A 218 -15.29 -1.84 -3.59
C ARG A 218 -15.07 -0.46 -4.20
N GLY A 219 -14.80 -0.40 -5.49
CA GLY A 219 -14.56 0.86 -6.16
C GLY A 219 -15.78 1.77 -6.15
N THR A 220 -15.53 3.07 -6.10
CA THR A 220 -16.53 4.16 -6.08
C THR A 220 -16.29 5.11 -7.26
N PRO A 221 -17.34 5.60 -7.96
CA PRO A 221 -18.77 5.54 -7.60
C PRO A 221 -19.45 4.17 -7.82
N ALA A 222 -18.85 3.30 -8.63
CA ALA A 222 -19.31 1.92 -8.83
C ALA A 222 -18.11 0.99 -9.07
N PRO A 223 -18.26 -0.33 -8.85
CA PRO A 223 -17.17 -1.28 -9.09
C PRO A 223 -16.62 -1.20 -10.52
N ALA A 224 -15.29 -1.12 -10.63
CA ALA A 224 -14.62 -0.88 -11.89
C ALA A 224 -13.33 -1.70 -12.02
N THR A 225 -12.86 -1.86 -13.26
CA THR A 225 -11.52 -2.39 -13.54
C THR A 225 -10.77 -1.44 -14.46
N PHE A 226 -9.46 -1.38 -14.28
CA PHE A 226 -8.57 -0.70 -15.21
C PHE A 226 -7.83 -1.69 -16.13
N GLY A 227 -7.29 -1.18 -17.23
CA GLY A 227 -6.61 -1.96 -18.26
C GLY A 227 -5.38 -2.72 -17.78
N SER A 228 -4.80 -3.53 -18.68
CA SER A 228 -3.52 -4.17 -18.39
C SER A 228 -2.39 -3.14 -18.40
N VAL A 229 -1.45 -3.29 -17.48
CA VAL A 229 -0.25 -2.44 -17.34
C VAL A 229 0.96 -3.34 -17.15
N HIS A 230 2.13 -2.92 -17.64
CA HIS A 230 3.36 -3.68 -17.48
C HIS A 230 3.95 -3.50 -16.08
N GLY A 231 3.96 -2.27 -15.56
CA GLY A 231 4.29 -1.97 -14.17
C GLY A 231 3.22 -1.09 -13.51
N ALA A 232 3.23 -1.03 -12.18
CA ALA A 232 2.32 -0.20 -11.42
C ALA A 232 2.44 1.30 -11.78
N ALA A 233 3.66 1.78 -12.06
CA ALA A 233 3.89 3.16 -12.49
C ALA A 233 3.16 3.53 -13.80
N ASP A 234 2.87 2.55 -14.67
CA ASP A 234 2.19 2.80 -15.95
C ASP A 234 0.72 3.18 -15.76
N ILE A 235 0.13 2.93 -14.59
CA ILE A 235 -1.22 3.39 -14.27
C ILE A 235 -1.33 4.91 -14.45
N TRP A 236 -0.27 5.65 -14.13
CA TRP A 236 -0.23 7.10 -14.25
C TRP A 236 -0.22 7.59 -15.70
N GLY A 237 0.60 6.98 -16.55
CA GLY A 237 0.88 7.47 -17.90
C GLY A 237 0.07 6.78 -19.01
N ALA A 238 -0.25 5.50 -18.85
CA ALA A 238 -0.80 4.67 -19.91
C ALA A 238 -2.33 4.47 -19.81
N LEU A 239 -2.94 4.82 -18.68
CA LEU A 239 -4.38 4.67 -18.47
C LEU A 239 -5.07 6.03 -18.41
N ASP A 240 -6.17 6.15 -19.15
CA ASP A 240 -7.00 7.36 -19.19
C ASP A 240 -8.45 7.12 -18.77
N PHE A 241 -8.83 5.85 -18.60
CA PHE A 241 -10.17 5.47 -18.18
C PHE A 241 -10.17 4.15 -17.40
N VAL A 242 -11.24 3.93 -16.64
CA VAL A 242 -11.62 2.63 -16.10
C VAL A 242 -12.89 2.14 -16.80
N THR A 243 -13.17 0.85 -16.71
CA THR A 243 -14.42 0.25 -17.21
C THR A 243 -15.26 -0.21 -16.02
N LEU A 244 -16.47 0.34 -15.89
CA LEU A 244 -17.43 -0.09 -14.89
C LEU A 244 -17.87 -1.54 -15.16
N LEU A 245 -17.92 -2.35 -14.11
CA LEU A 245 -18.19 -3.78 -14.25
C LEU A 245 -19.63 -4.10 -14.63
N ASP A 246 -20.55 -3.24 -14.22
CA ASP A 246 -21.97 -3.42 -14.47
C ASP A 246 -22.31 -3.07 -15.92
N SER A 247 -21.91 -1.88 -16.37
CA SER A 247 -22.38 -1.24 -17.61
C SER A 247 -21.39 -1.35 -18.75
N ALA A 248 -20.15 -1.74 -18.47
CA ALA A 248 -19.02 -1.56 -19.37
C ALA A 248 -18.80 -0.09 -19.81
N THR A 249 -19.44 0.87 -19.12
CA THR A 249 -19.22 2.29 -19.32
C THR A 249 -17.80 2.64 -18.93
N LYS A 250 -17.18 3.53 -19.71
CA LYS A 250 -15.86 4.06 -19.39
C LYS A 250 -16.00 5.35 -18.58
N LEU A 251 -15.33 5.43 -17.44
CA LEU A 251 -15.19 6.67 -16.68
C LEU A 251 -13.75 7.18 -16.81
N PRO A 252 -13.55 8.51 -16.90
CA PRO A 252 -12.21 9.08 -16.99
C PRO A 252 -11.40 8.74 -15.74
N LEU A 253 -10.11 8.51 -15.92
CA LEU A 253 -9.15 8.34 -14.84
C LEU A 253 -8.44 9.67 -14.56
N LEU A 254 -8.91 10.36 -13.53
CA LEU A 254 -8.38 11.63 -13.05
C LEU A 254 -7.05 11.41 -12.34
N LYS A 255 -6.09 12.30 -12.58
CA LYS A 255 -4.71 12.20 -12.10
C LYS A 255 -4.37 13.44 -11.29
N PHE A 256 -4.06 13.25 -10.01
CA PHE A 256 -3.77 14.34 -9.09
C PHE A 256 -2.31 14.28 -8.67
N ARG A 257 -1.50 15.21 -9.17
CA ARG A 257 -0.05 15.20 -8.94
C ARG A 257 0.22 15.51 -7.46
N ASN A 258 1.11 14.76 -6.84
CA ASN A 258 1.49 14.97 -5.46
C ASN A 258 2.08 16.38 -5.27
N GLY A 259 1.58 17.13 -4.29
CA GLY A 259 1.99 18.51 -4.09
C GLY A 259 1.60 19.45 -5.24
N ALA A 260 0.60 19.14 -6.07
CA ALA A 260 0.03 20.15 -6.97
C ALA A 260 -0.97 21.04 -6.21
N LYS A 261 -1.14 22.28 -6.68
CA LYS A 261 -2.14 23.19 -6.11
C LYS A 261 -3.54 22.68 -6.42
N VAL A 262 -4.48 22.88 -5.50
CA VAL A 262 -5.90 22.60 -5.71
C VAL A 262 -6.39 23.44 -6.90
N GLY A 263 -7.01 22.79 -7.87
CA GLY A 263 -7.43 23.41 -9.15
C GLY A 263 -6.39 23.32 -10.27
N ASP A 264 -5.11 23.22 -9.95
CA ASP A 264 -4.01 23.05 -10.92
C ASP A 264 -3.49 21.60 -10.94
N GLY A 265 -4.42 20.64 -10.99
CA GLY A 265 -4.10 19.20 -10.96
C GLY A 265 -3.81 18.64 -9.56
N GLY A 266 -4.08 19.39 -8.50
CA GLY A 266 -4.12 18.91 -7.11
C GLY A 266 -5.55 18.68 -6.62
N SER A 267 -5.72 17.73 -5.71
CA SER A 267 -7.00 17.45 -5.04
C SER A 267 -6.75 16.91 -3.64
N ARG A 268 -7.79 16.71 -2.85
CA ARG A 268 -7.65 15.98 -1.58
C ARG A 268 -7.65 14.47 -1.89
N PRO A 269 -6.75 13.66 -1.31
CA PRO A 269 -6.86 12.21 -1.38
C PRO A 269 -8.16 11.75 -0.70
N ARG A 270 -8.80 10.74 -1.27
CA ARG A 270 -10.04 10.14 -0.76
C ARG A 270 -9.87 8.63 -0.64
N VAL A 271 -10.65 8.03 0.25
CA VAL A 271 -10.78 6.56 0.32
C VAL A 271 -11.17 6.03 -1.05
N GLY A 272 -10.45 5.01 -1.51
CA GLY A 272 -10.60 4.41 -2.84
C GLY A 272 -9.64 4.95 -3.91
N ASP A 273 -8.97 6.09 -3.70
CA ASP A 273 -7.94 6.55 -4.62
C ASP A 273 -6.76 5.56 -4.68
N LEU A 274 -6.08 5.48 -5.82
CA LEU A 274 -4.83 4.71 -5.93
C LEU A 274 -3.64 5.65 -5.86
N ILE A 275 -2.75 5.45 -4.89
CA ILE A 275 -1.44 6.12 -4.83
C ILE A 275 -0.49 5.42 -5.79
N ILE A 276 0.15 6.19 -6.67
CA ILE A 276 1.10 5.68 -7.65
C ILE A 276 2.53 6.12 -7.30
N TYR A 277 3.42 5.15 -7.21
CA TYR A 277 4.85 5.36 -7.06
C TYR A 277 5.54 5.25 -8.43
N PRO A 278 6.55 6.09 -8.71
CA PRO A 278 7.32 6.01 -9.93
C PRO A 278 8.18 4.75 -9.94
N ARG A 279 8.67 4.40 -11.13
CA ARG A 279 9.78 3.45 -11.23
C ARG A 279 11.01 4.05 -10.54
N ASP A 280 11.65 3.25 -9.72
CA ASP A 280 12.93 3.57 -9.12
C ASP A 280 13.84 2.33 -9.19
N ASN A 281 14.72 2.33 -10.19
CA ASN A 281 15.70 1.26 -10.38
C ASN A 281 16.82 1.30 -9.32
N ASN A 282 16.98 2.43 -8.62
CA ASN A 282 18.03 2.62 -7.63
C ASN A 282 17.56 2.30 -6.20
N ARG A 283 16.24 2.33 -5.94
CA ARG A 283 15.63 2.08 -4.62
C ARG A 283 14.60 0.94 -4.60
N SER A 284 14.79 -0.08 -5.42
CA SER A 284 14.05 -1.37 -5.40
C SER A 284 12.60 -1.39 -5.93
N LEU A 285 12.13 -0.36 -6.66
CA LEU A 285 10.82 -0.34 -7.32
C LEU A 285 10.93 -0.28 -8.86
N PRO A 286 11.49 -1.30 -9.54
CA PRO A 286 11.72 -1.27 -11.00
C PRO A 286 10.42 -1.16 -11.82
N PHE A 287 9.29 -1.59 -11.26
CA PHE A 287 7.97 -1.50 -11.89
C PHE A 287 7.10 -0.37 -11.32
N GLY A 288 7.65 0.44 -10.40
CA GLY A 288 6.89 1.30 -9.51
C GLY A 288 6.03 0.49 -8.55
N HIS A 289 5.12 1.19 -7.88
CA HIS A 289 4.22 0.58 -6.90
C HIS A 289 2.84 1.24 -6.90
N VAL A 290 1.83 0.52 -6.41
CA VAL A 290 0.48 1.06 -6.26
C VAL A 290 -0.14 0.60 -4.95
N ALA A 291 -0.76 1.54 -4.25
CA ALA A 291 -1.47 1.31 -3.00
C ALA A 291 -2.88 1.94 -3.06
N VAL A 292 -3.82 1.38 -2.31
CA VAL A 292 -5.19 1.91 -2.20
C VAL A 292 -5.28 2.79 -0.97
N VAL A 293 -5.81 4.01 -1.09
CA VAL A 293 -6.16 4.84 0.08
C VAL A 293 -7.36 4.23 0.79
N VAL A 294 -7.21 3.91 2.07
CA VAL A 294 -8.25 3.27 2.90
C VAL A 294 -8.70 4.13 4.08
N GLY A 295 -7.98 5.20 4.37
CA GLY A 295 -8.37 6.20 5.35
C GLY A 295 -7.63 7.51 5.12
N VAL A 296 -8.27 8.64 5.45
CA VAL A 296 -7.64 9.96 5.40
C VAL A 296 -8.02 10.72 6.65
N GLU A 297 -7.05 10.93 7.52
CA GLU A 297 -7.18 11.68 8.75
C GLU A 297 -6.63 13.09 8.58
N MET A 298 -7.39 14.06 9.04
CA MET A 298 -6.97 15.45 9.17
C MET A 298 -7.21 15.84 10.62
N PRO A 299 -6.23 16.43 11.34
CA PRO A 299 -6.45 16.91 12.70
C PRO A 299 -7.59 17.92 12.67
N SER A 300 -8.38 18.03 13.72
CA SER A 300 -9.46 19.01 13.73
C SER A 300 -8.89 20.44 13.77
N LYS A 301 -9.68 21.47 13.37
CA LYS A 301 -9.24 22.88 13.51
C LYS A 301 -9.01 23.28 14.98
N LEU A 302 -9.57 22.52 15.93
CA LEU A 302 -9.47 22.79 17.37
C LEU A 302 -8.12 22.36 17.93
N ASP A 303 -7.56 21.24 17.45
CA ASP A 303 -6.26 20.72 17.92
C ASP A 303 -5.06 21.57 17.46
N ALA A 304 -5.26 22.41 16.44
CA ALA A 304 -4.24 23.36 15.95
C ALA A 304 -4.29 24.72 16.67
N GLY A 305 -5.29 24.96 17.52
CA GLY A 305 -5.58 26.26 18.15
C GLY A 305 -4.76 26.56 19.40
N ASP A 306 -4.28 25.54 20.11
CA ASP A 306 -3.61 25.73 21.41
C ASP A 306 -2.09 25.91 21.32
N ALA A 307 -1.49 25.60 20.16
CA ALA A 307 -0.09 25.93 19.88
C ALA A 307 0.12 27.34 19.29
N TYR A 308 -0.96 28.10 19.03
CA TYR A 308 -0.90 29.34 18.24
C TYR A 308 -1.59 30.53 18.93
N ARG A 309 -1.37 30.71 20.24
CA ARG A 309 -1.79 31.94 20.95
C ARG A 309 -0.66 32.87 21.40
N ASP A 310 0.58 32.66 20.97
CA ASP A 310 1.70 33.58 21.31
C ASP A 310 2.31 34.33 20.11
N ALA A 311 1.73 34.25 18.91
CA ALA A 311 2.22 34.96 17.72
C ALA A 311 1.28 36.07 17.21
N VAL A 312 0.47 36.66 18.09
CA VAL A 312 -0.27 37.90 17.77
C VAL A 312 0.52 39.11 18.26
N THR A 313 1.64 39.35 17.58
CA THR A 313 2.18 40.70 17.45
C THR A 313 2.77 40.84 16.06
N SER A 314 1.97 41.48 15.19
CA SER A 314 2.42 42.32 14.09
C SER A 314 2.92 41.63 12.79
N ALA A 315 2.14 41.86 11.71
CA ALA A 315 2.61 41.95 10.31
C ALA A 315 2.90 40.66 9.49
N SER A 316 2.30 39.51 9.77
CA SER A 316 2.35 38.32 8.87
C SER A 316 0.94 37.86 8.43
N ALA A 317 0.24 38.68 7.67
CA ALA A 317 -1.07 38.32 7.09
C ALA A 317 -0.96 37.51 5.78
N SER A 318 0.25 37.09 5.36
CA SER A 318 0.51 36.51 4.04
C SER A 318 1.15 35.12 4.04
N GLN A 319 1.47 34.53 5.20
CA GLN A 319 2.12 33.21 5.23
C GLN A 319 1.08 32.08 5.18
N SER A 320 1.21 31.22 4.16
CA SER A 320 0.42 29.99 4.03
C SER A 320 0.59 29.11 5.28
N ARG A 321 -0.52 28.69 5.90
CA ARG A 321 -0.49 27.78 7.05
C ARG A 321 -0.21 26.35 6.59
N ARG A 322 0.38 25.52 7.45
CA ARG A 322 0.61 24.10 7.20
C ARG A 322 -0.10 23.27 8.27
N ARG A 323 -0.75 22.20 7.85
CA ARG A 323 -1.39 21.21 8.73
C ARG A 323 -0.90 19.83 8.34
N HIS A 324 -0.79 18.96 9.34
CA HIS A 324 -0.30 17.59 9.17
C HIS A 324 -1.40 16.61 9.53
N GLY A 325 -1.67 15.65 8.65
CA GLY A 325 -2.60 14.55 8.86
C GLY A 325 -1.97 13.22 8.44
N LEU A 326 -2.79 12.20 8.26
CA LEU A 326 -2.36 10.87 7.85
C LEU A 326 -3.21 10.33 6.70
N VAL A 327 -2.58 9.60 5.79
CA VAL A 327 -3.24 8.75 4.81
C VAL A 327 -2.93 7.31 5.15
N TYR A 328 -3.97 6.52 5.42
CA TYR A 328 -3.85 5.07 5.59
C TYR A 328 -3.99 4.40 4.23
N ILE A 329 -3.10 3.47 3.94
CA ILE A 329 -3.08 2.74 2.67
C ILE A 329 -3.15 1.24 2.87
N ALA A 330 -3.67 0.54 1.87
CA ALA A 330 -3.68 -0.91 1.78
C ALA A 330 -3.03 -1.36 0.48
N GLU A 331 -2.10 -2.30 0.57
CA GLU A 331 -1.30 -2.74 -0.58
C GLU A 331 -0.81 -4.19 -0.41
N GLN A 332 -0.36 -4.79 -1.52
CA GLN A 332 0.38 -6.05 -1.54
C GLN A 332 1.73 -5.80 -2.19
N ASN A 333 2.70 -6.69 -1.96
CA ASN A 333 4.04 -6.57 -2.52
C ASN A 333 4.75 -5.25 -2.12
N TRP A 334 4.46 -4.76 -0.92
CA TRP A 334 5.33 -3.79 -0.24
C TRP A 334 6.11 -4.49 0.86
N ASP A 335 5.41 -5.27 1.67
CA ASP A 335 5.92 -6.13 2.73
C ASP A 335 5.06 -7.41 2.76
N SER A 336 5.55 -8.48 3.39
CA SER A 336 4.84 -9.72 3.65
C SER A 336 4.58 -9.98 5.14
N SER A 337 4.85 -9.00 6.01
CA SER A 337 4.37 -9.01 7.39
C SER A 337 2.85 -8.86 7.47
N PRO A 338 2.20 -9.53 8.44
CA PRO A 338 0.83 -9.22 8.81
C PRO A 338 0.66 -7.73 9.10
N TRP A 339 -0.41 -7.13 8.58
CA TRP A 339 -0.74 -5.73 8.77
C TRP A 339 -0.92 -5.37 10.25
N PRO A 340 -0.73 -4.11 10.66
CA PRO A 340 -0.77 -3.69 12.06
C PRO A 340 -2.03 -4.13 12.83
N ASP A 341 -1.82 -4.61 14.05
CA ASP A 341 -2.87 -4.90 15.02
C ASP A 341 -3.59 -3.62 15.51
N PRO A 342 -4.79 -3.73 16.09
CA PRO A 342 -5.56 -4.96 16.30
C PRO A 342 -6.46 -5.32 15.11
N TYR A 343 -6.68 -4.40 14.17
CA TYR A 343 -7.70 -4.56 13.14
C TYR A 343 -7.18 -5.07 11.81
N ARG A 344 -5.86 -4.95 11.54
CA ARG A 344 -5.22 -5.41 10.29
C ARG A 344 -5.96 -4.90 9.06
N ASN A 345 -6.34 -3.62 9.07
CA ASN A 345 -7.23 -3.00 8.07
C ASN A 345 -6.55 -1.93 7.18
N TYR A 346 -5.25 -1.71 7.36
CA TYR A 346 -4.36 -0.94 6.48
C TYR A 346 -2.95 -1.54 6.57
N SER A 347 -2.12 -1.40 5.54
CA SER A 347 -0.71 -1.84 5.55
C SER A 347 0.19 -0.82 6.24
N ARG A 348 0.06 0.46 5.86
CA ARG A 348 0.89 1.57 6.33
C ARG A 348 0.09 2.86 6.47
N SER A 349 0.64 3.81 7.20
CA SER A 349 0.17 5.20 7.25
C SER A 349 1.26 6.14 6.72
N LEU A 350 0.87 7.13 5.93
CA LEU A 350 1.75 8.11 5.31
C LEU A 350 1.42 9.52 5.80
N PRO A 351 2.41 10.36 6.16
CA PRO A 351 2.16 11.75 6.51
C PRO A 351 1.50 12.53 5.36
N LEU A 352 0.48 13.30 5.69
CA LEU A 352 -0.22 14.21 4.77
C LEU A 352 0.05 15.65 5.21
N GLU A 353 0.75 16.42 4.38
CA GLU A 353 0.87 17.86 4.56
C GLU A 353 -0.19 18.59 3.75
N VAL A 354 -0.89 19.53 4.38
CA VAL A 354 -1.87 20.41 3.74
C VAL A 354 -1.41 21.85 3.92
N ARG A 355 -1.14 22.51 2.81
CA ARG A 355 -0.92 23.97 2.82
C ARG A 355 -2.25 24.66 2.66
N GLU A 356 -2.51 25.64 3.51
CA GLU A 356 -3.74 26.41 3.52
C GLU A 356 -3.45 27.90 3.28
N SER A 357 -4.43 28.59 2.71
CA SER A 357 -4.47 30.05 2.64
C SER A 357 -4.69 30.65 4.03
N ALA A 358 -4.57 31.98 4.13
CA ALA A 358 -4.79 32.70 5.39
C ALA A 358 -6.22 32.51 5.95
N ASP A 359 -7.21 32.33 5.08
CA ASP A 359 -8.60 32.02 5.45
C ASP A 359 -8.87 30.53 5.71
N GLY A 360 -7.83 29.68 5.69
CA GLY A 360 -7.91 28.27 6.02
C GLY A 360 -8.51 27.40 4.93
N ARG A 361 -8.48 27.84 3.66
CA ARG A 361 -8.82 26.99 2.51
C ARG A 361 -7.60 26.17 2.11
N PRO A 362 -7.76 24.86 1.81
CA PRO A 362 -6.65 24.05 1.34
C PRO A 362 -6.20 24.52 -0.06
N LEU A 363 -4.90 24.76 -0.18
CA LEU A 363 -4.23 25.18 -1.41
C LEU A 363 -3.45 24.04 -2.07
N GLN A 364 -2.95 23.07 -1.29
CA GLN A 364 -2.09 21.99 -1.79
C GLN A 364 -2.12 20.83 -0.80
N TYR A 365 -2.09 19.60 -1.33
CA TYR A 365 -1.98 18.36 -0.57
C TYR A 365 -0.72 17.62 -0.99
N THR A 366 0.10 17.20 -0.02
CA THR A 366 1.34 16.47 -0.25
C THR A 366 1.37 15.23 0.65
N ILE A 367 1.38 14.04 0.05
CA ILE A 367 1.63 12.79 0.77
C ILE A 367 3.14 12.55 0.76
N GLN A 368 3.69 12.27 1.93
CA GLN A 368 5.11 11.99 2.10
C GLN A 368 5.32 10.50 2.38
N ASP A 369 6.38 9.93 1.80
CA ASP A 369 6.83 8.59 2.10
C ASP A 369 8.37 8.66 2.19
N SER A 370 8.92 8.19 3.31
CA SER A 370 10.35 8.26 3.61
C SER A 370 11.18 7.34 2.71
N PHE A 371 10.57 6.31 2.13
CA PHE A 371 11.27 5.32 1.32
C PHE A 371 11.37 5.76 -0.14
N CYS A 372 10.24 6.14 -0.74
CA CYS A 372 10.13 6.44 -2.17
C CYS A 372 9.27 7.68 -2.43
N GLY A 373 9.62 8.43 -3.48
CA GLY A 373 8.77 9.54 -3.93
C GLY A 373 7.42 9.04 -4.45
N ILE A 374 6.36 9.82 -4.23
CA ILE A 374 5.01 9.53 -4.74
C ILE A 374 4.74 10.42 -5.95
N GLN A 375 4.30 9.85 -7.08
CA GLN A 375 3.91 10.64 -8.27
C GLN A 375 2.61 11.42 -8.01
N GLY A 376 1.66 10.78 -7.36
CA GLY A 376 0.33 11.32 -7.09
C GLY A 376 -0.66 10.21 -6.78
N TRP A 377 -1.94 10.54 -6.87
CA TRP A 377 -3.00 9.56 -6.79
C TRP A 377 -3.96 9.70 -7.97
N VAL A 378 -4.62 8.59 -8.31
CA VAL A 378 -5.62 8.53 -9.37
C VAL A 378 -6.99 8.17 -8.80
N ARG A 379 -8.03 8.73 -9.41
CA ARG A 379 -9.44 8.49 -9.09
C ARG A 379 -10.19 8.33 -10.39
N TYR A 380 -11.19 7.47 -10.42
CA TYR A 380 -12.18 7.52 -11.48
C TYR A 380 -13.46 8.14 -10.92
N ASP A 381 -14.01 9.10 -11.64
CA ASP A 381 -15.20 9.83 -11.24
C ASP A 381 -15.94 10.25 -12.51
N ASP A 382 -17.22 10.61 -12.38
CA ASP A 382 -18.00 11.19 -13.48
C ASP A 382 -17.78 12.71 -13.62
N VAL A 383 -17.16 13.34 -12.63
CA VAL A 383 -16.84 14.77 -12.60
C VAL A 383 -15.32 14.99 -12.47
N PRO A 384 -14.68 15.75 -13.39
CA PRO A 384 -13.25 16.09 -13.33
C PRO A 384 -12.80 16.84 -12.07
#